data_AF-V4RLI7-F1
#
_entry.id   AF-V4RLI7-F1
#
_cell.length_a   1.000
_cell.length_b   1.000
_cell.length_c   1.000
_cell.angle_alpha   90.00
_cell.angle_beta   90.00
_cell.angle_gamma   90.00
#
_symmetry.space_group_name_H-M   'P 1'
#
loop_
_entity.id
_entity.type
_entity.pdbx_description
1 polymer ?
#
loop_
_entity_poly.entity_id
_entity_poly.type
_entity_poly.pdbx_seq_one_letter_code
_entity_poly.pdbx_strand_id
1 'polypeptide(L)'
;MVWRFRDIRPVAVGIILVCPTLVWAQGLIAIDDLNIIYQPEPAHYQPSGDDLDLADEGKSFEVTCVVSSSGRLMDCEAEDNDMADQKFVEVAVESVGKWVVGTETLSGENAVGRLVTITCRFRLEGGEERTSIAAR
;
A
#
# COMPACT_ATOMS: atom_id res chain seq x y z
N MET A 1 -42.09 -53.94 30.89
CA MET A 1 -41.29 -52.75 31.27
C MET A 1 -40.14 -52.63 30.29
N VAL A 2 -40.09 -51.47 29.64
CA VAL A 2 -39.15 -51.05 28.59
C VAL A 2 -37.86 -50.58 29.23
N TRP A 3 -36.68 -51.04 28.80
CA TRP A 3 -35.46 -50.20 28.76
C TRP A 3 -34.55 -50.60 27.60
N ARG A 4 -34.14 -49.56 26.87
CA ARG A 4 -33.40 -49.52 25.60
C ARG A 4 -31.91 -49.85 25.78
N PHE A 5 -31.35 -50.65 24.88
CA PHE A 5 -29.93 -50.58 24.52
C PHE A 5 -29.73 -49.34 23.64
N ARG A 6 -28.76 -48.49 23.98
CA ARG A 6 -28.38 -47.30 23.19
C ARG A 6 -26.97 -47.50 22.66
N ASP A 7 -26.87 -47.47 21.34
CA ASP A 7 -25.69 -47.40 20.48
C ASP A 7 -24.51 -46.59 21.05
N ILE A 8 -23.31 -47.16 20.91
CA ILE A 8 -22.04 -46.43 20.90
C ILE A 8 -21.51 -46.52 19.46
N ARG A 9 -21.58 -45.40 18.73
CA ARG A 9 -20.99 -45.26 17.40
C ARG A 9 -19.49 -44.94 17.53
N PRO A 10 -18.63 -45.46 16.62
CA PRO A 10 -17.21 -45.10 16.58
C PRO A 10 -17.04 -43.65 16.10
N VAL A 11 -16.28 -42.86 16.86
CA VAL A 11 -15.87 -41.51 16.49
C VAL A 11 -14.72 -41.63 15.48
N ALA A 12 -14.98 -41.19 14.25
CA ALA A 12 -13.98 -41.06 13.20
C ALA A 12 -12.97 -39.97 13.59
N VAL A 13 -11.70 -40.36 13.71
CA VAL A 13 -10.57 -39.45 13.93
C VAL A 13 -10.26 -38.78 12.58
N GLY A 14 -10.80 -37.59 12.39
CA GLY A 14 -10.44 -36.71 11.26
C GLY A 14 -9.07 -36.11 11.50
N ILE A 15 -8.09 -36.54 10.71
CA ILE A 15 -6.76 -35.90 10.62
C ILE A 15 -6.97 -34.52 10.00
N ILE A 16 -6.82 -33.47 10.83
CA ILE A 16 -6.79 -32.08 10.37
C ILE A 16 -5.46 -31.89 9.66
N LEU A 17 -5.51 -31.79 8.34
CA LEU A 17 -4.41 -31.40 7.47
C LEU A 17 -4.16 -29.90 7.74
N VAL A 18 -3.23 -29.62 8.66
CA VAL A 18 -2.76 -28.25 8.92
C VAL A 18 -1.92 -27.85 7.72
N CYS A 19 -2.51 -27.15 6.75
CA CYS A 19 -1.76 -26.49 5.69
C CYS A 19 -0.78 -25.52 6.37
N PRO A 20 0.55 -25.74 6.29
CA PRO A 20 1.48 -24.71 6.71
C PRO A 20 1.27 -23.54 5.77
N THR A 21 0.95 -22.41 6.37
CA THR A 21 0.85 -21.09 5.78
C THR A 21 1.93 -20.90 4.71
N LEU A 22 1.50 -20.79 3.45
CA LEU A 22 2.27 -20.15 2.38
C LEU A 22 2.48 -18.71 2.84
N VAL A 23 3.57 -18.49 3.57
CA VAL A 23 4.18 -17.18 3.71
C VAL A 23 4.64 -16.82 2.31
N TRP A 24 3.76 -16.19 1.54
CA TRP A 24 4.17 -15.51 0.33
C TRP A 24 5.23 -14.50 0.78
N ALA A 25 6.49 -14.78 0.46
CA ALA A 25 7.50 -13.74 0.41
C ALA A 25 6.93 -12.67 -0.52
N GLN A 26 6.41 -11.58 0.05
CA GLN A 26 5.86 -10.49 -0.73
C GLN A 26 7.04 -9.85 -1.45
N GLY A 27 7.33 -10.34 -2.66
CA GLY A 27 8.49 -9.90 -3.41
C GLY A 27 8.29 -8.43 -3.77
N LEU A 28 9.18 -7.57 -3.30
CA LEU A 28 9.14 -6.14 -3.62
C LEU A 28 9.28 -5.94 -5.14
N ILE A 29 8.50 -5.03 -5.70
CA ILE A 29 8.55 -4.61 -7.10
C ILE A 29 8.84 -3.10 -7.13
N ALA A 30 9.74 -2.69 -8.01
CA ALA A 30 9.95 -1.27 -8.31
C ALA A 30 8.78 -0.74 -9.14
N ILE A 31 8.28 0.45 -8.83
CA ILE A 31 7.18 1.08 -9.59
C ILE A 31 7.49 1.20 -11.10
N ASP A 32 8.77 1.37 -11.46
CA ASP A 32 9.25 1.42 -12.85
C ASP A 32 9.06 0.12 -13.64
N ASP A 33 8.91 -1.02 -12.96
CA ASP A 33 8.63 -2.32 -13.57
C ASP A 33 7.12 -2.58 -13.69
N LEU A 34 6.27 -1.61 -13.31
CA LEU A 34 4.82 -1.68 -13.44
C LEU A 34 4.33 -0.66 -14.47
N ASN A 35 3.31 -1.05 -15.23
CA ASN A 35 2.61 -0.10 -16.07
C ASN A 35 1.64 0.73 -15.22
N ILE A 36 1.84 2.05 -15.14
CA ILE A 36 0.92 2.95 -14.45
C ILE A 36 -0.29 3.20 -15.36
N ILE A 37 -1.46 2.73 -14.95
CA ILE A 37 -2.72 2.86 -15.71
C ILE A 37 -3.39 4.19 -15.37
N TYR A 38 -3.40 4.56 -14.09
CA TYR A 38 -3.98 5.80 -13.62
C TYR A 38 -3.20 6.35 -12.43
N GLN A 39 -2.88 7.63 -12.54
CA GLN A 39 -2.30 8.44 -11.48
C GLN A 39 -3.20 9.67 -11.30
N PRO A 40 -3.72 9.92 -10.08
CA PRO A 40 -4.50 11.13 -9.80
C PRO A 40 -3.61 12.38 -9.94
N GLU A 41 -4.25 13.54 -10.07
CA GLU A 41 -3.52 14.81 -10.01
C GLU A 41 -2.76 14.92 -8.68
N PRO A 42 -1.57 15.55 -8.68
CA PRO A 42 -0.79 15.79 -7.47
C PRO A 42 -1.67 16.37 -6.36
N ALA A 43 -1.60 15.78 -5.17
CA ALA A 43 -2.35 16.30 -4.05
C ALA A 43 -1.82 17.69 -3.70
N HIS A 44 -2.71 18.66 -3.65
CA HIS A 44 -2.38 20.01 -3.22
C HIS A 44 -2.45 20.07 -1.69
N TYR A 45 -1.32 20.37 -1.07
CA TYR A 45 -1.26 20.66 0.35
C TYR A 45 -1.00 22.16 0.51
N GLN A 46 -1.66 22.77 1.49
CA GLN A 46 -1.36 24.12 1.91
C GLN A 46 -1.16 24.05 3.42
N PRO A 47 0.09 24.18 3.91
CA PRO A 47 0.35 24.18 5.34
C PRO A 47 -0.38 25.38 5.96
N SER A 48 -0.95 25.16 7.15
CA SER A 48 -1.59 26.21 7.92
C SER A 48 -0.54 26.92 8.79
N GLY A 49 -0.01 28.06 8.35
CA GLY A 49 0.89 28.92 9.13
C GLY A 49 1.93 29.67 8.30
N ASP A 50 2.50 30.74 8.87
CA ASP A 50 3.57 31.57 8.26
C ASP A 50 4.94 30.85 8.23
N ASP A 51 5.07 29.71 8.92
CA ASP A 51 6.26 28.85 8.93
C ASP A 51 6.21 27.89 7.73
N LEU A 52 6.25 28.45 6.52
CA LEU A 52 6.75 27.70 5.37
C LEU A 52 8.23 27.48 5.58
N ASP A 53 8.59 26.45 6.33
CA ASP A 53 9.97 25.99 6.39
C ASP A 53 10.36 25.54 4.97
N LEU A 54 11.02 26.45 4.23
CA LEU A 54 11.72 26.17 2.97
C LEU A 54 12.70 24.98 3.11
N ALA A 55 12.98 24.54 4.35
CA ALA A 55 13.71 23.34 4.67
C ALA A 55 13.06 22.04 4.16
N ASP A 56 11.75 22.04 3.87
CA ASP A 56 11.04 20.85 3.39
C ASP A 56 10.99 20.74 1.86
N GLU A 57 11.37 21.81 1.13
CA GLU A 57 11.44 21.78 -0.33
C GLU A 57 12.46 20.73 -0.80
N GLY A 58 11.99 19.79 -1.63
CA GLY A 58 12.85 18.74 -2.16
C GLY A 58 13.05 17.54 -1.23
N LYS A 59 12.45 17.54 -0.03
CA LYS A 59 12.36 16.32 0.77
C LYS A 59 11.54 15.26 0.04
N SER A 60 11.97 14.02 0.21
CA SER A 60 11.31 12.84 -0.34
C SER A 60 11.19 11.76 0.71
N PHE A 61 10.12 11.00 0.64
CA PHE A 61 9.89 9.83 1.46
C PHE A 61 9.26 8.72 0.63
N GLU A 62 9.32 7.51 1.14
CA GLU A 62 8.83 6.33 0.45
C GLU A 62 7.48 5.90 1.03
N VAL A 63 6.58 5.51 0.14
CA VAL A 63 5.30 4.88 0.47
C VAL A 63 5.32 3.47 -0.10
N THR A 64 5.13 2.48 0.76
CA THR A 64 5.01 1.08 0.37
C THR A 64 3.53 0.70 0.33
N CYS A 65 3.09 0.05 -0.75
CA CYS A 65 1.71 -0.43 -0.91
C CYS A 65 1.68 -1.87 -1.41
N VAL A 66 0.57 -2.57 -1.22
CA VAL A 66 0.27 -3.87 -1.84
C VAL A 66 -0.52 -3.67 -3.13
N VAL A 67 -0.12 -4.36 -4.20
CA VAL A 67 -0.90 -4.38 -5.45
C VAL A 67 -2.08 -5.34 -5.32
N SER A 68 -3.30 -4.84 -5.42
CA SER A 68 -4.51 -5.68 -5.41
C SER A 68 -4.74 -6.40 -6.74
N SER A 69 -5.64 -7.39 -6.76
CA SER A 69 -6.04 -8.10 -7.99
C SER A 69 -6.73 -7.21 -9.03
N SER A 70 -7.13 -5.99 -8.64
CA SER A 70 -7.73 -4.98 -9.54
C SER A 70 -6.69 -3.99 -10.09
N GLY A 71 -5.43 -4.11 -9.69
CA GLY A 71 -4.38 -3.14 -9.98
C GLY A 71 -4.41 -1.91 -9.07
N ARG A 72 -5.40 -1.76 -8.19
CA ARG A 72 -5.40 -0.71 -7.17
C ARG A 72 -4.32 -0.97 -6.13
N LEU A 73 -3.65 0.09 -5.68
CA LEU A 73 -2.76 0.05 -4.53
C LEU A 73 -3.58 0.06 -3.23
N MET A 74 -3.26 -0.83 -2.30
CA MET A 74 -3.92 -1.00 -1.02
C MET A 74 -2.88 -1.13 0.09
N ASP A 75 -3.30 -1.01 1.34
CA ASP A 75 -2.42 -1.15 2.52
C ASP A 75 -1.15 -0.29 2.38
N CYS A 76 -1.35 0.97 1.97
CA CYS A 76 -0.28 1.93 1.74
C CYS A 76 0.19 2.53 3.06
N GLU A 77 1.49 2.45 3.33
CA GLU A 77 2.12 2.98 4.52
C GLU A 77 3.37 3.77 4.12
N ALA A 78 3.59 4.91 4.76
CA ALA A 78 4.85 5.64 4.61
C ALA A 78 5.94 4.94 5.42
N GLU A 79 7.14 4.81 4.86
CA GLU A 79 8.27 4.31 5.62
C GLU A 79 8.58 5.26 6.79
N ASP A 80 8.95 4.65 7.93
CA ASP A 80 9.20 5.37 9.17
C ASP A 80 10.34 6.39 8.96
N ASN A 81 9.99 7.66 9.01
CA ASN A 81 10.91 8.77 8.81
C ASN A 81 10.55 9.92 9.76
N ASP A 82 11.47 10.88 9.88
CA ASP A 82 11.32 12.08 10.72
C ASP A 82 10.12 12.98 10.31
N MET A 83 9.44 12.64 9.21
CA MET A 83 8.28 13.32 8.68
C MET A 83 6.98 12.49 8.77
N ALA A 84 7.02 11.23 9.21
CA ALA A 84 5.86 10.32 9.19
C ALA A 84 4.64 10.85 9.97
N ASP A 85 4.87 11.65 11.01
CA ASP A 85 3.83 12.28 11.83
C ASP A 85 3.21 13.55 11.22
N GLN A 86 3.62 13.94 10.01
CA GLN A 86 3.17 15.17 9.38
C GLN A 86 1.95 14.95 8.48
N LYS A 87 1.01 15.91 8.50
CA LYS A 87 -0.23 15.86 7.70
C LYS A 87 0.00 15.71 6.20
N PHE A 88 1.16 16.14 5.68
CA PHE A 88 1.47 15.95 4.26
C PHE A 88 1.72 14.48 3.90
N VAL A 89 2.24 13.67 4.84
CA VAL A 89 2.46 12.24 4.64
C VAL A 89 1.12 11.52 4.51
N GLU A 90 0.15 11.85 5.38
CA GLU A 90 -1.21 11.33 5.29
C GLU A 90 -1.85 11.62 3.92
N VAL A 91 -1.75 12.87 3.45
CA VAL A 91 -2.27 13.29 2.13
C VAL A 91 -1.57 12.55 0.99
N ALA A 92 -0.26 12.32 1.08
CA ALA A 92 0.47 11.57 0.08
C ALA A 92 0.05 10.09 0.05
N VAL A 93 -0.04 9.45 1.21
CA VAL A 93 -0.47 8.04 1.34
C VAL A 93 -1.88 7.88 0.77
N GLU A 94 -2.80 8.79 1.09
CA GLU A 94 -4.15 8.78 0.54
C GLU A 94 -4.16 8.98 -0.99
N SER A 95 -3.29 9.84 -1.51
CA SER A 95 -3.14 10.06 -2.95
C SER A 95 -2.59 8.82 -3.66
N VAL A 96 -1.54 8.20 -3.10
CA VAL A 96 -0.92 6.99 -3.63
C VAL A 96 -1.90 5.81 -3.63
N GLY A 97 -2.72 5.65 -2.59
CA GLY A 97 -3.76 4.63 -2.53
C GLY A 97 -4.84 4.75 -3.62
N LYS A 98 -4.92 5.89 -4.33
CA LYS A 98 -5.84 6.08 -5.47
C LYS A 98 -5.24 5.64 -6.81
N TRP A 99 -3.96 5.27 -6.86
CA TRP A 99 -3.30 4.85 -8.08
C TRP A 99 -3.83 3.49 -8.57
N VAL A 100 -3.76 3.30 -9.89
CA VAL A 100 -4.02 2.01 -10.53
C VAL A 100 -2.82 1.65 -11.39
N VAL A 101 -2.26 0.48 -11.14
CA VAL A 101 -1.12 -0.11 -11.85
C VAL A 101 -1.51 -1.42 -12.54
N GLY A 102 -0.68 -1.88 -13.46
CA GLY A 102 -0.80 -3.21 -14.04
C GLY A 102 -0.66 -4.31 -13.00
N THR A 103 -1.41 -5.40 -13.17
CA THR A 103 -1.31 -6.61 -12.32
C THR A 103 -0.16 -7.54 -12.73
N GLU A 104 0.59 -7.15 -13.76
CA GLU A 104 1.76 -7.83 -14.28
C GLU A 104 2.90 -6.83 -14.42
N THR A 105 4.13 -7.27 -14.18
CA THR A 105 5.33 -6.48 -14.45
C THR A 105 5.58 -6.36 -15.95
N LEU A 106 6.47 -5.44 -16.36
CA LEU A 106 6.87 -5.31 -17.77
C LEU A 106 7.52 -6.59 -18.31
N SER A 107 8.07 -7.42 -17.42
CA SER A 107 8.64 -8.73 -17.73
C SER A 107 7.60 -9.87 -17.74
N GLY A 108 6.34 -9.58 -17.44
CA GLY A 108 5.23 -10.53 -17.43
C GLY A 108 5.09 -11.35 -16.14
N GLU A 109 5.73 -10.92 -15.04
CA GLU A 109 5.54 -11.57 -13.74
C GLU A 109 4.25 -11.07 -13.06
N ASN A 110 3.60 -11.92 -12.27
CA ASN A 110 2.44 -11.50 -11.49
C ASN A 110 2.85 -10.49 -10.41
N ALA A 111 2.16 -9.34 -10.36
CA ALA A 111 2.38 -8.27 -9.38
C ALA A 111 1.36 -8.30 -8.22
N VAL A 112 0.28 -9.05 -8.33
CA VAL A 112 -0.79 -9.11 -7.31
C VAL A 112 -0.25 -9.68 -5.99
N GLY A 113 -0.54 -8.97 -4.89
CA GLY A 113 -0.10 -9.33 -3.54
C GLY A 113 1.37 -8.99 -3.25
N ARG A 114 2.09 -8.42 -4.23
CA ARG A 114 3.45 -7.94 -4.05
C ARG A 114 3.46 -6.49 -3.56
N LEU A 115 4.53 -6.16 -2.84
CA LEU A 115 4.76 -4.81 -2.35
C LEU A 115 5.37 -3.96 -3.45
N VAL A 116 4.93 -2.71 -3.56
CA VAL A 116 5.52 -1.69 -4.43
C VAL A 116 5.92 -0.49 -3.59
N THR A 117 7.11 0.04 -3.84
CA THR A 117 7.62 1.24 -3.18
C THR A 117 7.56 2.43 -4.15
N ILE A 118 7.02 3.54 -3.67
CA ILE A 118 6.77 4.75 -4.44
C ILE A 118 7.45 5.92 -3.74
N THR A 119 8.27 6.68 -4.47
CA THR A 119 8.96 7.84 -3.89
C THR A 119 8.09 9.09 -4.06
N CYS A 120 7.55 9.59 -2.96
CA CYS A 120 6.84 10.87 -2.91
C CYS A 120 7.83 12.02 -2.70
N ARG A 121 7.65 13.12 -3.44
CA ARG A 121 8.44 14.35 -3.26
C ARG A 121 7.55 15.54 -3.02
N PHE A 122 7.97 16.37 -2.07
CA PHE A 122 7.34 17.65 -1.81
C PHE A 122 7.87 18.72 -2.77
N ARG A 123 6.97 19.48 -3.39
CA ARG A 123 7.30 20.61 -4.26
C ARG A 123 6.51 21.85 -3.85
N LEU A 124 7.21 22.97 -3.71
CA LEU A 124 6.60 24.29 -3.65
C LEU A 124 6.29 24.75 -5.08
N GLU A 125 5.03 25.05 -5.39
CA GLU A 125 4.67 25.65 -6.68
C GLU A 125 4.80 27.17 -6.58
N GLY A 126 5.73 27.72 -7.37
CA GLY A 126 6.05 29.14 -7.39
C GLY A 126 4.90 29.98 -7.98
N GLY A 127 4.07 30.53 -7.10
CA GLY A 127 3.02 31.48 -7.41
C GLY A 127 1.95 31.48 -6.33
N GLU A 128 2.20 32.18 -5.23
CA GLU A 128 1.28 32.32 -4.09
C GLU A 128 0.91 30.98 -3.42
N GLU A 129 1.85 30.47 -2.62
CA GLU A 129 1.59 29.62 -1.45
C GLU A 129 0.85 28.27 -1.69
N ARG A 130 1.18 27.55 -2.76
CA ARG A 130 0.64 26.20 -3.01
C ARG A 130 1.76 25.16 -3.04
N THR A 131 1.59 24.05 -2.32
CA THR A 131 2.51 22.91 -2.38
C THR A 131 1.83 21.73 -3.04
N SER A 132 2.59 20.96 -3.85
CA SER A 132 2.09 19.78 -4.54
C SER A 132 2.95 18.55 -4.24
N ILE A 133 2.30 17.40 -4.09
CA ILE A 133 2.95 16.11 -3.84
C ILE A 133 2.98 15.31 -5.15
N ALA A 134 4.18 15.10 -5.68
CA ALA A 134 4.39 14.28 -6.88
C ALA A 134 5.10 12.99 -6.48
N ALA A 135 4.52 11.85 -6.84
CA ALA A 135 5.20 10.57 -6.76
C ALA A 135 5.90 10.27 -8.11
N ARG A 136 7.14 9.79 -8.01
CA ARG A 136 7.95 9.31 -9.13
C ARG A 136 8.35 7.87 -8.91
#